data_AF-A0A1I6Y7I2-F1
#
_entry.id   AF-A0A1I6Y7I2-F1
#
_cell.length_a   1.000
_cell.length_b   1.000
_cell.length_c   1.000
_cell.angle_alpha   90.00
_cell.angle_beta   90.00
_cell.angle_gamma   90.00
#
_symmetry.space_group_name_H-M   'P 1'
#
loop_
_entity.id
_entity.type
_entity.pdbx_description
1 polymer ?
#
loop_
_entity_poly.entity_id
_entity_poly.type
_entity_poly.pdbx_seq_one_letter_code
_entity_poly.pdbx_strand_id
1 'polypeptide(L)'
;MTYVEPGGSWRPLWLVAGVLGLLVVLDVVLPGPDVPPLLWVLAVVAVPGIVAFGCSAARRVWTVRVAGAGPDRALSVGRERVPLADVDAAHLRAVREGTAGVDAGAPVLGGGWSLPRGRTGLPLRLTDGRTVLVPTRDPAALSAALLDHAPGSTASSSTAPESGVSHGAGPDTPDGRPGNRRTLGP
;
A
#
# COMPACT_ATOMS: atom_id res chain seq x y z
N MET A 1 9.70 -5.45 1.61
CA MET A 1 10.00 -4.17 0.93
C MET A 1 9.03 -3.11 1.42
N THR A 2 9.51 -1.91 1.74
CA THR A 2 8.66 -0.81 2.25
C THR A 2 7.84 -0.21 1.12
N TYR A 3 6.50 -0.28 1.21
CA TYR A 3 5.59 0.35 0.25
C TYR A 3 5.25 1.77 0.72
N VAL A 4 5.38 2.76 -0.18
CA VAL A 4 5.05 4.16 0.10
C VAL A 4 4.25 4.73 -1.06
N GLU A 5 3.00 5.09 -0.79
CA GLU A 5 2.16 5.82 -1.73
C GLU A 5 2.06 7.30 -1.33
N PRO A 6 2.58 8.24 -2.14
CA PRO A 6 2.57 9.66 -1.80
C PRO A 6 1.16 10.27 -1.84
N GLY A 7 0.81 10.98 -0.76
CA GLY A 7 -0.48 11.64 -0.55
C GLY A 7 -0.87 12.67 -1.62
N GLY A 8 0.10 13.43 -2.11
CA GLY A 8 -0.12 14.52 -3.05
C GLY A 8 1.15 14.87 -3.83
N SER A 9 1.00 15.64 -4.91
CA SER A 9 2.08 16.07 -5.78
C SER A 9 2.38 17.57 -5.61
N TRP A 10 3.61 18.00 -5.92
CA TRP A 10 3.96 19.42 -6.01
C TRP A 10 3.54 20.06 -7.35
N ARG A 11 2.94 19.28 -8.27
CA ARG A 11 2.57 19.77 -9.61
C ARG A 11 1.67 21.00 -9.60
N PRO A 12 0.61 21.08 -8.75
CA PRO A 12 -0.23 22.27 -8.69
C PRO A 12 0.53 23.53 -8.28
N LEU A 13 1.50 23.40 -7.37
CA LEU A 13 2.34 24.53 -6.95
C LEU A 13 3.15 25.08 -8.13
N TRP A 14 3.81 24.20 -8.89
CA TRP A 14 4.61 24.61 -10.04
C TRP A 14 3.76 25.22 -11.16
N LEU A 15 2.56 24.70 -11.40
CA LEU A 15 1.63 25.27 -12.37
C LEU A 15 1.22 26.69 -11.95
N VAL A 16 0.81 26.86 -10.69
CA VAL A 16 0.41 28.17 -10.15
C VAL A 16 1.57 29.16 -10.17
N ALA A 17 2.78 28.73 -9.79
CA ALA A 17 3.98 29.56 -9.88
C ALA A 17 4.29 29.97 -11.32
N GLY A 18 4.15 29.05 -12.29
CA GLY A 18 4.34 29.35 -13.72
C GLY A 18 3.32 30.36 -14.25
N VAL A 19 2.04 30.21 -13.90
CA VAL A 19 0.98 31.16 -14.30
C VAL A 19 1.20 32.53 -13.67
N LEU A 20 1.55 32.60 -12.38
CA LEU A 20 1.88 33.86 -11.71
C LEU A 20 3.08 34.56 -12.36
N GLY A 21 4.15 33.81 -12.66
CA GLY A 21 5.31 34.34 -13.37
C GLY A 21 4.95 34.89 -14.75
N LEU A 22 4.10 34.18 -15.49
CA LEU A 22 3.60 34.66 -16.79
C LEU A 22 2.80 35.97 -16.64
N LEU A 23 1.92 36.07 -15.64
CA LEU A 23 1.14 37.29 -15.41
C LEU A 23 2.03 38.48 -15.04
N VAL A 24 3.07 38.28 -14.22
CA VAL A 24 4.06 39.33 -13.92
C VAL A 24 4.76 39.80 -15.19
N VAL A 25 5.18 38.87 -16.07
CA VAL A 25 5.83 39.22 -17.34
C VAL A 25 4.88 40.00 -18.25
N LEU A 26 3.61 39.58 -18.33
CA LEU A 26 2.61 40.27 -19.14
C LEU A 26 2.33 41.68 -18.63
N ASP A 27 2.26 41.88 -17.31
CA ASP A 27 2.08 43.19 -16.68
C ASP A 27 3.22 44.16 -17.01
N VAL A 28 4.46 43.66 -17.10
CA VAL A 28 5.64 44.46 -17.46
C VAL A 28 5.71 44.78 -18.96
N VAL A 29 5.27 43.85 -19.82
CA VAL A 29 5.43 43.96 -21.28
C VAL A 29 4.28 44.70 -21.95
N LEU A 30 3.05 44.55 -21.43
CA LEU A 30 1.86 45.16 -22.02
C LEU A 30 1.66 46.59 -21.52
N PRO A 31 1.30 47.53 -22.39
CA PRO A 31 0.94 48.87 -21.98
C PRO A 31 -0.40 48.83 -21.22
N GLY A 32 -0.42 49.37 -20.00
CA GLY A 32 -1.62 49.41 -19.16
C GLY A 32 -1.37 50.14 -17.83
N PRO A 33 -2.41 50.30 -17.00
CA PRO A 33 -2.25 50.80 -15.64
C PRO A 33 -1.38 49.83 -14.83
N ASP A 34 -0.29 50.32 -14.24
CA ASP A 34 0.61 49.50 -13.44
C ASP A 34 -0.08 48.94 -12.20
N VAL A 35 0.05 47.64 -11.96
CA VAL A 35 -0.36 47.04 -10.69
C VAL A 35 0.65 47.41 -9.61
N PRO A 36 0.21 47.92 -8.45
CA PRO A 36 1.10 48.22 -7.33
C PRO A 36 2.05 47.06 -7.00
N PRO A 37 3.38 47.29 -6.90
CA PRO A 37 4.35 46.22 -6.63
C PRO A 37 4.05 45.41 -5.35
N LEU A 38 3.45 46.07 -4.35
CA LEU A 38 3.08 45.42 -3.10
C LEU A 38 1.95 44.39 -3.28
N LEU A 39 1.04 44.62 -4.23
CA LEU A 39 0.02 43.63 -4.60
C LEU A 39 0.64 42.44 -5.33
N TRP A 40 1.65 42.67 -6.17
CA TRP A 40 2.41 41.59 -6.79
C TRP A 40 3.14 40.73 -5.76
N VAL A 41 3.82 41.36 -4.81
CA VAL A 41 4.48 40.65 -3.69
C VAL A 41 3.46 39.83 -2.91
N LEU A 42 2.30 40.43 -2.58
CA LEU A 42 1.24 39.71 -1.88
C LEU A 42 0.72 38.52 -2.70
N ALA A 43 0.48 38.68 -3.99
CA ALA A 43 -0.02 37.60 -4.85
C ALA A 43 0.99 36.45 -5.00
N VAL A 44 2.26 36.79 -5.26
CA VAL A 44 3.35 35.81 -5.44
C VAL A 44 3.67 35.06 -4.14
N VAL A 45 3.40 35.64 -2.97
CA VAL A 45 3.60 34.97 -1.68
C VAL A 45 2.35 34.21 -1.24
N ALA A 46 1.19 34.88 -1.21
CA ALA A 46 -0.03 34.33 -0.65
C ALA A 46 -0.58 33.17 -1.48
N VAL A 47 -0.63 33.31 -2.80
CA VAL A 47 -1.25 32.31 -3.68
C VAL A 47 -0.44 30.99 -3.67
N PRO A 48 0.89 31.01 -3.92
CA PRO A 48 1.70 29.80 -3.77
C PRO A 48 1.76 29.29 -2.33
N GLY A 49 1.72 30.18 -1.32
CA GLY A 49 1.68 29.80 0.09
C GLY A 49 0.45 28.96 0.43
N ILE A 50 -0.74 29.38 0.00
CA ILE A 50 -2.00 28.63 0.19
C ILE A 50 -1.92 27.28 -0.54
N VAL A 51 -1.44 27.26 -1.78
CA VAL A 51 -1.32 26.02 -2.56
C VAL A 51 -0.30 25.07 -1.93
N ALA A 52 0.85 25.57 -1.48
CA ALA A 52 1.88 24.81 -0.81
C ALA A 52 1.37 24.24 0.52
N PHE A 53 0.59 25.03 1.28
CA PHE A 53 -0.06 24.57 2.51
C PHE A 53 -1.02 23.41 2.20
N GLY A 54 -1.90 23.56 1.20
CA GLY A 54 -2.82 22.51 0.76
C GLY A 54 -2.10 21.24 0.30
N CYS A 55 -1.07 21.36 -0.55
CA CYS A 55 -0.26 20.22 -1.00
C CYS A 55 0.48 19.54 0.16
N SER A 56 0.92 20.31 1.16
CA SER A 56 1.61 19.79 2.33
C SER A 56 0.66 19.07 3.28
N ALA A 57 -0.51 19.64 3.53
CA ALA A 57 -1.59 19.00 4.29
C ALA A 57 -2.02 17.69 3.61
N ALA A 58 -2.27 17.72 2.29
CA ALA A 58 -2.63 16.54 1.52
C ALA A 58 -1.54 15.45 1.59
N ARG A 59 -0.27 15.82 1.50
CA ARG A 59 0.82 14.86 1.67
C ARG A 59 0.93 14.31 3.08
N ARG A 60 0.73 15.12 4.11
CA ARG A 60 0.85 14.66 5.51
C ARG A 60 -0.32 13.77 5.93
N VAL A 61 -1.52 14.02 5.42
CA VAL A 61 -2.75 13.32 5.84
C VAL A 61 -3.02 12.08 4.99
N TRP A 62 -2.58 12.04 3.73
CA TRP A 62 -2.98 11.00 2.77
C TRP A 62 -1.84 10.11 2.27
N THR A 63 -0.66 10.21 2.86
CA THR A 63 0.44 9.25 2.58
C THR A 63 0.11 7.91 3.19
N VAL A 64 0.03 6.88 2.35
CA VAL A 64 -0.08 5.49 2.78
C VAL A 64 1.34 4.92 2.83
N ARG A 65 1.73 4.34 3.96
CA ARG A 65 3.03 3.66 4.10
C ARG A 65 2.85 2.35 4.83
N VAL A 66 3.44 1.29 4.29
CA VAL A 66 3.63 0.01 4.96
C VAL A 66 5.11 -0.06 5.36
N ALA A 67 5.39 0.05 6.65
CA ALA A 67 6.75 0.12 7.18
C ALA A 67 6.89 -0.66 8.50
N GLY A 68 8.12 -1.02 8.84
CA GLY A 68 8.47 -1.77 10.05
C GLY A 68 9.01 -3.17 9.77
N ALA A 69 9.55 -3.83 10.80
CA ALA A 69 10.06 -5.20 10.76
C ALA A 69 9.53 -5.98 11.98
N GLY A 70 9.20 -7.26 11.79
CA GLY A 70 8.67 -8.10 12.86
C GLY A 70 7.34 -7.60 13.46
N PRO A 71 7.19 -7.56 14.80
CA PRO A 71 5.93 -7.21 15.46
C PRO A 71 5.56 -5.72 15.32
N ASP A 72 6.51 -4.85 14.99
CA ASP A 72 6.28 -3.40 14.85
C ASP A 72 5.83 -2.99 13.44
N ARG A 73 5.43 -3.95 12.59
CA ARG A 73 4.88 -3.63 11.26
C ARG A 73 3.54 -2.95 11.38
N ALA A 74 3.43 -1.78 10.77
CA ALA A 74 2.19 -1.02 10.73
C ALA A 74 1.88 -0.47 9.33
N LEU A 75 0.60 -0.46 9.01
CA LEU A 75 0.02 0.32 7.94
C LEU A 75 -0.26 1.71 8.52
N SER A 76 0.35 2.73 7.93
CA SER A 76 0.12 4.11 8.33
C SER A 76 -0.55 4.87 7.19
N VAL A 77 -1.64 5.56 7.52
CA VAL A 77 -2.34 6.47 6.60
C VAL A 77 -2.37 7.84 7.24
N GLY A 78 -1.48 8.70 6.76
CA GLY A 78 -1.23 10.01 7.36
C GLY A 78 -0.72 9.90 8.79
N ARG A 79 -1.57 10.24 9.77
CA ARG A 79 -1.26 10.16 11.21
C ARG A 79 -1.81 8.90 11.88
N GLU A 80 -2.74 8.20 11.22
CA GLU A 80 -3.37 7.01 11.75
C GLU A 80 -2.50 5.78 11.47
N ARG A 81 -2.33 4.91 12.47
CA ARG A 81 -1.47 3.72 12.39
C ARG A 81 -2.28 2.50 12.82
N VAL A 82 -2.24 1.46 11.99
CA VAL A 82 -2.87 0.17 12.24
C VAL A 82 -1.78 -0.91 12.20
N PRO A 83 -1.57 -1.67 13.28
CA PRO A 83 -0.65 -2.81 13.28
C PRO A 83 -1.04 -3.84 12.22
N LEU A 84 -0.07 -4.40 11.50
CA LEU A 84 -0.36 -5.45 10.50
C LEU A 84 -0.86 -6.74 11.15
N ALA A 85 -0.55 -6.95 12.43
CA ALA A 85 -1.10 -8.07 13.21
C ALA A 85 -2.62 -7.98 13.37
N ASP A 86 -3.18 -6.76 13.31
CA ASP A 86 -4.61 -6.53 13.45
C ASP A 86 -5.33 -6.58 12.10
N VAL A 87 -4.66 -6.85 10.99
CA VAL A 87 -5.27 -6.94 9.66
C VAL A 87 -5.66 -8.38 9.36
N ASP A 88 -6.93 -8.60 9.03
CA ASP A 88 -7.42 -9.90 8.60
C ASP A 88 -6.96 -10.20 7.15
N ALA A 89 -5.90 -11.00 7.06
CA ALA A 89 -5.34 -11.44 5.78
C ALA A 89 -6.29 -12.35 4.97
N ALA A 90 -7.21 -13.07 5.63
CA ALA A 90 -8.20 -13.89 4.92
C ALA A 90 -9.22 -13.00 4.20
N HIS A 91 -9.74 -11.99 4.90
CA HIS A 91 -10.61 -10.99 4.29
C HIS A 91 -9.92 -10.24 3.14
N LEU A 92 -8.65 -9.85 3.31
CA LEU A 92 -7.91 -9.17 2.25
C LEU A 92 -7.75 -10.03 0.98
N ARG A 93 -7.54 -11.35 1.11
CA ARG A 93 -7.52 -12.26 -0.05
C ARG A 93 -8.88 -12.33 -0.73
N ALA A 94 -9.96 -12.45 0.04
CA ALA A 94 -11.32 -12.45 -0.48
C ALA A 94 -11.67 -11.13 -1.21
N VAL A 95 -11.22 -9.99 -0.70
CA VAL A 95 -11.37 -8.68 -1.38
C VAL A 95 -10.62 -8.67 -2.72
N ARG A 96 -9.40 -9.22 -2.78
CA ARG A 96 -8.62 -9.31 -4.02
C ARG A 96 -9.28 -10.23 -5.06
N GLU A 97 -9.94 -11.28 -4.60
CA GLU A 97 -10.70 -12.23 -5.43
C GLU A 97 -12.10 -11.70 -5.79
N GLY A 98 -12.50 -10.54 -5.26
CA GLY A 98 -13.80 -9.93 -5.52
C GLY A 98 -14.97 -10.58 -4.77
N THR A 99 -14.70 -11.43 -3.79
CA THR A 99 -15.71 -12.20 -3.03
C THR A 99 -16.08 -11.57 -1.69
N ALA A 100 -15.33 -10.55 -1.25
CA ALA A 100 -15.63 -9.77 -0.05
C ALA A 100 -15.59 -8.26 -0.34
N GLY A 101 -16.38 -7.51 0.43
CA GLY A 101 -16.50 -6.06 0.33
C GLY A 101 -16.38 -5.37 1.68
N VAL A 102 -16.68 -4.07 1.70
CA VAL A 102 -16.70 -3.26 2.92
C VAL A 102 -18.11 -3.21 3.52
N ASP A 103 -18.22 -3.08 4.83
CA ASP A 103 -19.51 -2.75 5.45
C ASP A 103 -19.94 -1.32 5.08
N ALA A 104 -21.24 -1.13 4.91
CA ALA A 104 -21.79 0.18 4.59
C ALA A 104 -21.45 1.20 5.69
N GLY A 105 -20.89 2.34 5.30
CA GLY A 105 -20.52 3.41 6.23
C GLY A 105 -19.20 3.18 6.97
N ALA A 106 -18.40 2.19 6.57
CA ALA A 106 -17.08 1.97 7.15
C ALA A 106 -16.22 3.25 7.09
N PRO A 107 -15.55 3.62 8.21
CA PRO A 107 -14.75 4.82 8.28
C PRO A 107 -13.54 4.75 7.33
N VAL A 108 -13.19 5.89 6.75
CA VAL A 108 -12.01 6.01 5.91
C VAL A 108 -10.79 6.29 6.79
N LEU A 109 -9.80 5.41 6.72
CA LEU A 109 -8.55 5.53 7.44
C LEU A 109 -7.82 6.81 7.02
N GLY A 110 -7.35 7.61 7.99
CA GLY A 110 -6.77 8.94 7.78
C GLY A 110 -7.75 10.10 8.03
N GLY A 111 -8.94 9.83 8.56
CA GLY A 111 -9.86 10.85 9.08
C GLY A 111 -10.75 11.53 8.03
N GLY A 112 -10.92 10.94 6.85
CA GLY A 112 -11.84 11.43 5.83
C GLY A 112 -13.27 10.93 6.06
N TRP A 113 -14.27 11.78 5.79
CA TRP A 113 -15.67 11.34 5.70
C TRP A 113 -15.99 10.62 4.38
N SER A 114 -15.15 10.81 3.37
CA SER A 114 -15.29 10.23 2.04
C SER A 114 -13.93 9.98 1.39
N LEU A 115 -13.91 9.10 0.39
CA LEU A 115 -12.73 8.89 -0.43
C LEU A 115 -12.37 10.18 -1.19
N PRO A 116 -11.09 10.55 -1.24
CA PRO A 116 -10.64 11.72 -1.97
C PRO A 116 -10.75 11.42 -3.48
N ARG A 117 -11.00 12.46 -4.28
CA ARG A 117 -11.16 12.30 -5.73
C ARG A 117 -9.95 11.60 -6.36
N GLY A 118 -10.23 10.64 -7.25
CA GLY A 118 -9.21 9.89 -7.97
C GLY A 118 -8.51 8.81 -7.15
N ARG A 119 -9.10 8.37 -6.02
CA ARG A 119 -8.66 7.20 -5.26
C ARG A 119 -9.79 6.22 -5.04
N THR A 120 -9.43 4.95 -4.91
CA THR A 120 -10.32 3.88 -4.52
C THR A 120 -10.12 3.56 -3.04
N GLY A 121 -11.18 3.11 -2.38
CA GLY A 121 -11.10 2.59 -1.02
C GLY A 121 -10.81 1.11 -1.09
N LEU A 122 -9.67 0.67 -0.57
CA LEU A 122 -9.40 -0.74 -0.34
C LEU A 122 -10.07 -1.15 0.98
N PRO A 123 -11.06 -2.05 0.97
CA PRO A 123 -11.65 -2.61 2.18
C PRO A 123 -10.61 -3.40 2.95
N LEU A 124 -10.40 -3.05 4.22
CA LEU A 124 -9.65 -3.86 5.17
C LEU A 124 -10.55 -4.20 6.34
N ARG A 125 -10.53 -5.46 6.75
CA ARG A 125 -11.15 -5.89 7.99
C ARG A 125 -10.06 -6.05 9.04
N LEU A 126 -10.32 -5.52 10.22
CA LEU A 126 -9.46 -5.67 11.38
C LEU A 126 -9.86 -6.94 12.16
N THR A 127 -8.93 -7.48 12.94
CA THR A 127 -9.15 -8.66 13.79
C THR A 127 -10.19 -8.43 14.87
N ASP A 128 -10.44 -7.17 15.25
CA ASP A 128 -11.54 -6.75 16.12
C ASP A 128 -12.92 -6.79 15.44
N GLY A 129 -12.96 -7.17 14.16
CA GLY A 129 -14.18 -7.34 13.37
C GLY A 129 -14.61 -6.09 12.61
N ARG A 130 -14.00 -4.92 12.86
CA ARG A 130 -14.36 -3.66 12.17
C ARG A 130 -13.81 -3.63 10.75
N THR A 131 -14.58 -3.07 9.83
CA THR A 131 -14.10 -2.77 8.47
C THR A 131 -13.73 -1.30 8.33
N VAL A 132 -12.64 -1.03 7.63
CA VAL A 132 -12.11 0.31 7.36
C VAL A 132 -11.74 0.43 5.88
N LEU A 133 -11.87 1.64 5.33
CA LEU A 133 -11.48 1.93 3.95
C LEU A 133 -10.13 2.61 3.91
N VAL A 134 -9.18 2.03 3.16
CA VAL A 134 -7.86 2.63 2.95
C VAL A 134 -7.82 3.34 1.60
N PRO A 135 -7.63 4.67 1.54
CA PRO A 135 -7.55 5.41 0.29
C PRO A 135 -6.25 5.11 -0.46
N THR A 136 -6.36 4.41 -1.59
CA THR A 136 -5.23 4.01 -2.44
C THR A 136 -5.46 4.41 -3.89
N ARG A 137 -4.38 4.70 -4.62
CA ARG A 137 -4.44 4.79 -6.09
C ARG A 137 -4.22 3.44 -6.77
N ASP A 138 -3.58 2.51 -6.07
CA ASP A 138 -3.25 1.19 -6.57
C ASP A 138 -3.64 0.12 -5.53
N PRO A 139 -4.90 -0.35 -5.56
CA PRO A 139 -5.37 -1.37 -4.64
C PRO A 139 -4.67 -2.72 -4.82
N ALA A 140 -4.18 -3.02 -6.04
CA ALA A 140 -3.48 -4.25 -6.33
C ALA A 140 -2.07 -4.25 -5.70
N ALA A 141 -1.31 -3.18 -5.89
CA ALA A 141 0.02 -3.07 -5.28
C ALA A 141 -0.05 -2.99 -3.75
N LEU A 142 -1.05 -2.28 -3.20
CA LEU A 142 -1.23 -2.19 -1.75
C LEU A 142 -1.62 -3.53 -1.13
N SER A 143 -2.58 -4.25 -1.74
CA SER A 143 -2.98 -5.57 -1.24
C SER A 143 -1.85 -6.60 -1.33
N ALA A 144 -1.06 -6.58 -2.42
CA ALA A 144 0.13 -7.41 -2.53
C ALA A 144 1.16 -7.09 -1.43
N ALA A 145 1.47 -5.80 -1.22
CA ALA A 145 2.39 -5.39 -0.17
C ALA A 145 1.91 -5.79 1.24
N LEU A 146 0.62 -5.70 1.52
CA LEU A 146 0.05 -6.12 2.80
C LEU A 146 0.13 -7.64 2.98
N LEU A 147 -0.16 -8.43 1.94
CA LEU A 147 -0.10 -9.89 2.00
C LEU A 147 1.34 -10.41 2.15
N ASP A 148 2.30 -9.80 1.44
CA ASP A 148 3.73 -10.10 1.60
C ASP A 148 4.24 -9.85 3.02
N HIS A 149 3.57 -8.94 3.75
CA HIS A 149 3.95 -8.55 5.11
C HIS A 149 3.01 -9.09 6.19
N ALA A 150 2.00 -9.88 5.82
CA ALA A 150 1.08 -10.49 6.77
C ALA A 150 1.80 -11.53 7.65
N PRO A 151 1.46 -11.61 8.95
CA PRO A 151 2.00 -12.65 9.83
C PRO A 151 1.58 -14.03 9.29
N GLY A 152 2.54 -14.77 8.73
CA GLY A 152 2.32 -16.08 8.10
C GLY A 152 2.98 -16.27 6.72
N SER A 153 3.43 -15.21 6.04
CA SER A 153 4.04 -15.31 4.70
C SER A 153 5.46 -15.92 4.68
N THR A 154 6.17 -15.91 5.82
CA THR A 154 7.54 -16.46 5.92
C THR A 154 7.65 -17.99 5.96
N ALA A 155 6.54 -18.73 5.83
CA ALA A 155 6.55 -20.19 5.96
C ALA A 155 6.70 -20.97 4.63
N SER A 156 6.83 -20.32 3.46
CA SER A 156 6.79 -21.04 2.16
C SER A 156 8.06 -20.95 1.31
N SER A 157 9.18 -20.47 1.84
CA SER A 157 10.48 -20.48 1.15
C SER A 157 11.58 -21.20 1.94
N SER A 158 11.25 -22.35 2.53
CA SER A 158 12.23 -23.31 3.03
C SER A 158 11.74 -24.74 2.88
N THR A 159 11.62 -25.19 1.63
CA THR A 159 11.79 -26.62 1.29
C THR A 159 12.48 -26.70 -0.06
N ALA A 160 13.80 -26.56 -0.06
CA ALA A 160 14.62 -27.03 -1.17
C ALA A 160 14.80 -28.56 -1.00
N PRO A 161 14.66 -29.36 -2.07
CA PRO A 161 14.87 -30.79 -2.02
C PRO A 161 16.37 -31.08 -2.10
N GLU A 162 16.95 -31.69 -1.07
CA GLU A 162 18.25 -32.35 -1.22
C GLU A 162 18.05 -33.69 -1.95
N SER A 163 17.94 -33.61 -3.28
CA SER A 163 18.13 -34.74 -4.18
C SER A 163 19.57 -34.71 -4.70
N GLY A 164 20.48 -35.31 -3.95
CA GLY A 164 21.84 -35.65 -4.40
C GLY A 164 21.91 -37.13 -4.76
N VAL A 165 21.77 -37.43 -6.05
CA VAL A 165 22.10 -38.75 -6.61
C VAL A 165 23.61 -38.82 -6.81
N SER A 166 24.26 -39.85 -6.29
CA SER A 166 25.53 -40.33 -6.85
C SER A 166 25.58 -41.85 -6.85
N HIS A 167 25.49 -42.34 -8.08
CA HIS A 167 25.87 -43.62 -8.67
C HIS A 167 26.91 -44.48 -7.91
N GLY A 168 26.61 -45.77 -7.75
CA GLY A 168 27.55 -46.84 -7.47
C GLY A 168 26.99 -48.16 -8.01
N ALA A 169 27.65 -48.70 -9.03
CA ALA A 169 27.21 -49.83 -9.85
C ALA A 169 27.34 -51.20 -9.14
N GLY A 170 26.54 -52.18 -9.59
CA GLY A 170 26.76 -53.60 -9.31
C GLY A 170 25.56 -54.46 -9.70
N PRO A 171 25.59 -55.20 -10.82
CA PRO A 171 24.57 -56.17 -11.19
C PRO A 171 24.93 -57.55 -10.63
N ASP A 172 24.03 -58.20 -9.89
CA ASP A 172 23.95 -59.66 -9.83
C ASP A 172 22.61 -60.12 -9.19
N THR A 173 21.84 -60.81 -10.04
CA THR A 173 20.67 -61.70 -9.84
C THR A 173 20.88 -62.79 -8.74
N PRO A 174 19.93 -63.69 -8.39
CA PRO A 174 18.45 -63.74 -8.48
C PRO A 174 17.74 -64.20 -7.17
N ASP A 175 16.40 -64.21 -7.25
CA ASP A 175 15.36 -64.83 -6.42
C ASP A 175 15.70 -65.92 -5.38
N GLY A 176 15.08 -65.77 -4.20
CA GLY A 176 15.16 -66.72 -3.09
C GLY A 176 13.92 -66.78 -2.19
N ARG A 177 12.82 -67.32 -2.73
CA ARG A 177 11.80 -68.15 -2.04
C ARG A 177 10.73 -67.47 -1.15
N PRO A 178 9.44 -67.84 -1.32
CA PRO A 178 8.36 -67.50 -0.39
C PRO A 178 8.23 -68.56 0.72
N GLY A 179 7.86 -68.15 1.94
CA GLY A 179 7.37 -69.10 2.92
C GLY A 179 7.02 -68.54 4.29
N ASN A 180 5.87 -69.05 4.77
CA ASN A 180 5.42 -69.19 6.17
C ASN A 180 4.87 -67.94 6.89
N ARG A 181 3.81 -68.03 7.71
CA ARG A 181 2.94 -69.16 8.10
C ARG A 181 1.70 -68.58 8.79
N ARG A 182 0.59 -69.31 8.67
CA ARG A 182 -0.64 -69.24 9.47
C ARG A 182 -0.40 -69.19 10.99
N THR A 183 -1.30 -68.49 11.70
CA THR A 183 -1.97 -68.81 13.00
C THR A 183 -2.93 -67.63 13.26
N LEU A 184 -4.28 -67.65 13.27
CA LEU A 184 -5.34 -68.51 13.81
C LEU A 184 -5.42 -68.55 15.35
N GLY A 185 -6.45 -67.86 15.88
CA GLY A 185 -7.12 -68.13 17.16
C GLY A 185 -7.22 -66.92 18.11
N PRO A 186 -8.22 -66.86 19.01
CA PRO A 186 -9.50 -67.57 19.09
C PRO A 186 -10.71 -66.72 18.66
#